data_AF-A0A1Y2TLC7-F1
#
_entry.id   AF-A0A1Y2TLC7-F1
#
_cell.length_a   1.000
_cell.length_b   1.000
_cell.length_c   1.000
_cell.angle_alpha   90.00
_cell.angle_beta   90.00
_cell.angle_gamma   90.00
#
_symmetry.space_group_name_H-M   'P 1'
#
loop_
_entity.id
_entity.type
_entity.pdbx_description
1 polymer ?
#
loop_
_entity_poly.entity_id
_entity_poly.type
_entity_poly.pdbx_seq_one_letter_code
_entity_poly.pdbx_strand_id
1 'polypeptide(L)'
;MSQLVWLITGCSSGFGELLTHQILSRGDLAIATARDLDKIKHLRQAGAATLELDVTHSQQDINDIISKAIAIYGRIDVVINNAAYVATGAWEDIEYDQLLAQFDTNVFGVFKVTRAVLTHLRGRRSGTMVFISSLSGWIGHPFVGPYAGSKFALEGLVESLGRETEALGIKTLLIEPGRFRTMLLSPQNLQAVPSKNPDYAEASRAHIDGLAKEDRSQPGDPQKAVKIIVDLVRKEGCAEGKEVPFRFPLGTDCYKEIKGKCEETLGILQDWSHIINSTDHENQAA
;
A
#
# COMPACT_ATOMS: atom_id res chain seq x y z
N MET A 1 -27.40 -2.72 -4.38
CA MET A 1 -26.39 -1.66 -4.55
C MET A 1 -25.98 -1.60 -6.00
N SER A 2 -25.64 -0.41 -6.53
CA SER A 2 -25.12 -0.29 -7.89
C SER A 2 -23.75 -0.95 -8.01
N GLN A 3 -23.45 -1.38 -9.23
CA GLN A 3 -22.16 -1.96 -9.60
C GLN A 3 -21.07 -0.88 -9.60
N LEU A 4 -19.93 -1.12 -8.93
CA LEU A 4 -18.76 -0.24 -8.95
C LEU A 4 -17.72 -0.72 -9.96
N VAL A 5 -16.94 0.23 -10.49
CA VAL A 5 -15.77 -0.04 -11.34
C VAL A 5 -14.48 0.18 -10.54
N TRP A 6 -13.67 -0.88 -10.45
CA TRP A 6 -12.43 -0.91 -9.68
C TRP A 6 -11.22 -1.00 -10.60
N LEU A 7 -10.27 -0.08 -10.45
CA LEU A 7 -8.94 -0.17 -11.05
C LEU A 7 -7.96 -0.69 -10.00
N ILE A 8 -7.24 -1.77 -10.29
CA ILE A 8 -6.24 -2.35 -9.38
C ILE A 8 -4.86 -2.38 -10.05
N THR A 9 -3.85 -1.86 -9.36
CA THR A 9 -2.44 -1.94 -9.81
C THR A 9 -1.76 -3.19 -9.26
N GLY A 10 -0.96 -3.90 -10.08
CA GLY A 10 -0.13 -5.01 -9.60
C GLY A 10 -0.91 -6.30 -9.32
N CYS A 11 -1.70 -6.76 -10.28
CA CYS A 11 -2.59 -7.92 -10.14
C CYS A 11 -1.96 -9.27 -10.50
N SER A 12 -0.66 -9.33 -10.78
CA SER A 12 0.00 -10.59 -11.20
C SER A 12 0.14 -11.63 -10.08
N SER A 13 -0.08 -11.25 -8.82
CA SER A 13 -0.04 -12.15 -7.66
C SER A 13 -0.63 -11.48 -6.42
N GLY A 14 -0.77 -12.24 -5.33
CA GLY A 14 -0.99 -11.69 -3.98
C GLY A 14 -2.31 -10.94 -3.84
N PHE A 15 -2.32 -9.82 -3.12
CA PHE A 15 -3.55 -9.06 -2.87
C PHE A 15 -4.21 -8.56 -4.16
N GLY A 16 -3.46 -8.08 -5.15
CA GLY A 16 -4.05 -7.55 -6.39
C GLY A 16 -4.85 -8.60 -7.16
N GLU A 17 -4.32 -9.82 -7.28
CA GLU A 17 -5.00 -10.96 -7.90
C GLU A 17 -6.27 -11.34 -7.11
N LEU A 18 -6.13 -11.50 -5.79
CA LEU A 18 -7.22 -11.92 -4.91
C LEU A 18 -8.34 -10.87 -4.80
N LEU A 19 -7.98 -9.58 -4.76
CA LEU A 19 -8.93 -8.47 -4.82
C LEU A 19 -9.71 -8.52 -6.12
N THR A 20 -9.05 -8.77 -7.25
CA THR A 20 -9.72 -8.86 -8.55
C THR A 20 -10.79 -9.96 -8.52
N HIS A 21 -10.46 -11.16 -8.05
CA HIS A 21 -11.44 -12.24 -7.92
C HIS A 21 -12.57 -11.91 -6.93
N GLN A 22 -12.25 -11.33 -5.78
CA GLN A 22 -13.22 -10.96 -4.77
C GLN A 22 -14.21 -9.90 -5.28
N ILE A 23 -13.72 -8.89 -6.00
CA ILE A 23 -14.52 -7.82 -6.62
C ILE A 23 -15.48 -8.42 -7.65
N LEU A 24 -14.97 -9.26 -8.56
CA LEU A 24 -15.79 -9.93 -9.58
C LEU A 24 -16.87 -10.82 -8.95
N SER A 25 -16.53 -11.56 -7.87
CA SER A 25 -17.52 -12.41 -7.18
C SER A 25 -18.66 -11.64 -6.51
N ARG A 26 -18.46 -10.34 -6.23
CA ARG A 26 -19.50 -9.44 -5.69
C ARG A 26 -20.34 -8.81 -6.80
N GLY A 27 -20.05 -9.14 -8.06
CA GLY A 27 -20.72 -8.59 -9.22
C GLY A 27 -20.25 -7.19 -9.62
N ASP A 28 -19.18 -6.66 -9.01
CA ASP A 28 -18.55 -5.41 -9.41
C ASP A 28 -17.64 -5.63 -10.65
N LEU A 29 -17.26 -4.53 -11.32
CA LEU A 29 -16.38 -4.57 -12.50
C LEU A 29 -14.93 -4.31 -12.09
N ALA A 30 -14.00 -5.10 -12.61
CA ALA A 30 -12.58 -4.96 -12.32
C ALA A 30 -11.76 -4.67 -13.58
N ILE A 31 -10.85 -3.71 -13.46
CA ILE A 31 -9.76 -3.42 -14.39
C ILE A 31 -8.47 -3.82 -13.67
N ALA A 32 -7.95 -5.00 -13.98
CA ALA A 32 -6.75 -5.54 -13.40
C ALA A 32 -5.52 -5.14 -14.24
N THR A 33 -4.46 -4.67 -13.59
CA THR A 33 -3.27 -4.23 -14.32
C THR A 33 -1.99 -4.92 -13.85
N ALA A 34 -1.08 -5.14 -14.78
CA ALA A 34 0.24 -5.73 -14.52
C ALA A 34 1.23 -5.26 -15.60
N ARG A 35 2.53 -5.38 -15.33
CA ARG A 35 3.59 -5.13 -16.33
C ARG A 35 3.60 -6.15 -17.46
N ASP A 36 3.10 -7.35 -17.18
CA ASP A 36 3.07 -8.47 -18.11
C ASP A 36 1.66 -9.05 -18.13
N LEU A 37 0.96 -8.87 -19.24
CA LEU A 37 -0.41 -9.33 -19.42
C LEU A 37 -0.52 -10.86 -19.42
N ASP A 38 0.55 -11.58 -19.75
CA ASP A 38 0.55 -13.04 -19.74
C ASP A 38 0.35 -13.59 -18.33
N LYS A 39 0.87 -12.88 -17.33
CA LYS A 39 0.71 -13.24 -15.91
C LYS A 39 -0.70 -13.05 -15.38
N ILE A 40 -1.57 -12.28 -16.06
CA ILE A 40 -2.95 -12.00 -15.64
C ILE A 40 -4.02 -12.49 -16.63
N LYS A 41 -3.65 -13.36 -17.57
CA LYS A 41 -4.61 -14.02 -18.49
C LYS A 41 -5.78 -14.68 -17.77
N HIS A 42 -5.51 -15.31 -16.62
CA HIS A 42 -6.53 -15.96 -15.79
C HIS A 42 -7.56 -14.96 -15.22
N LEU A 43 -7.15 -13.72 -14.91
CA LEU A 43 -8.07 -12.66 -14.46
C LEU A 43 -8.98 -12.20 -15.61
N ARG A 44 -8.45 -12.12 -16.83
CA ARG A 44 -9.26 -11.85 -18.02
C ARG A 44 -10.30 -12.94 -18.25
N GLN A 45 -9.91 -14.20 -18.10
CA GLN A 45 -10.82 -15.35 -18.21
C GLN A 45 -11.90 -15.34 -17.11
N ALA A 46 -11.56 -14.85 -15.92
CA ALA A 46 -12.51 -14.67 -14.82
C ALA A 46 -13.48 -13.48 -15.02
N GLY A 47 -13.27 -12.63 -16.03
CA GLY A 47 -14.17 -11.54 -16.40
C GLY A 47 -13.64 -10.13 -16.11
N ALA A 48 -12.40 -9.97 -15.65
CA ALA A 48 -11.78 -8.65 -15.54
C ALA A 48 -11.41 -8.09 -16.93
N ALA A 49 -11.50 -6.77 -17.09
CA ALA A 49 -10.70 -6.10 -18.10
C ALA A 49 -9.23 -6.07 -17.64
N THR A 50 -8.30 -6.21 -18.58
CA THR A 50 -6.86 -6.22 -18.28
C THR A 50 -6.13 -5.14 -19.06
N LEU A 51 -5.25 -4.38 -18.39
CA LEU A 51 -4.37 -3.40 -19.02
C LEU A 51 -2.92 -3.57 -18.58
N GLU A 52 -1.99 -3.34 -19.51
CA GLU A 52 -0.58 -3.28 -19.18
C GLU A 52 -0.29 -1.95 -18.47
N LEU A 53 0.37 -2.03 -17.32
CA LEU A 53 0.77 -0.87 -16.54
C LEU A 53 2.04 -1.19 -15.75
N ASP A 54 3.11 -0.48 -16.09
CA ASP A 54 4.23 -0.27 -15.17
C ASP A 54 4.04 1.08 -14.48
N VAL A 55 3.92 1.08 -13.16
CA VAL A 55 3.73 2.30 -12.37
C VAL A 55 4.98 3.20 -12.40
N THR A 56 6.14 2.68 -12.80
CA THR A 56 7.39 3.43 -12.95
C THR A 56 7.46 4.24 -14.24
N HIS A 57 6.57 4.00 -15.22
CA HIS A 57 6.54 4.78 -16.46
C HIS A 57 6.33 6.29 -16.24
N SER A 58 6.58 7.08 -17.29
CA SER A 58 6.45 8.54 -17.24
C SER A 58 5.02 8.95 -16.88
N GLN A 59 4.84 10.14 -16.29
CA GLN A 59 3.49 10.62 -15.96
C GLN A 59 2.57 10.64 -17.19
N GLN A 60 3.09 10.95 -18.38
CA GLN A 60 2.30 10.99 -19.60
C GLN A 60 1.79 9.59 -19.98
N ASP A 61 2.64 8.58 -19.94
CA ASP A 61 2.25 7.19 -20.21
C ASP A 61 1.18 6.71 -19.22
N ILE A 62 1.36 7.05 -17.93
CA ILE A 62 0.36 6.75 -16.89
C ILE A 62 -0.97 7.44 -17.21
N ASN A 63 -0.96 8.72 -17.60
CA ASN A 63 -2.19 9.43 -17.97
C ASN A 63 -2.92 8.76 -19.13
N ASP A 64 -2.18 8.29 -20.14
CA ASP A 64 -2.75 7.63 -21.31
C ASP A 64 -3.35 6.26 -20.95
N ILE A 65 -2.67 5.49 -20.10
CA ILE A 65 -3.18 4.20 -19.61
C ILE A 65 -4.42 4.39 -18.73
N ILE A 66 -4.43 5.38 -17.84
CA ILE A 66 -5.59 5.68 -17.00
C ILE A 66 -6.77 6.18 -17.84
N SER A 67 -6.51 6.97 -18.88
CA SER A 67 -7.57 7.39 -19.82
C SER A 67 -8.19 6.18 -20.53
N LYS A 68 -7.37 5.21 -20.96
CA LYS A 68 -7.86 3.93 -21.51
C LYS A 68 -8.67 3.15 -20.47
N ALA A 69 -8.20 3.08 -19.21
CA ALA A 69 -8.91 2.40 -18.13
C ALA A 69 -10.31 3.00 -17.89
N ILE A 70 -10.41 4.34 -17.82
CA ILE A 70 -11.69 5.03 -17.68
C ILE A 70 -12.62 4.70 -18.85
N ALA A 71 -12.11 4.66 -20.08
CA ALA A 71 -12.92 4.41 -21.28
C ALA A 71 -13.57 3.01 -21.32
N ILE A 72 -12.99 1.99 -20.67
CA ILE A 72 -13.51 0.61 -20.70
C ILE A 72 -14.95 0.53 -20.17
N TYR A 73 -15.23 1.20 -19.05
CA TYR A 73 -16.54 1.19 -18.41
C TYR A 73 -17.14 2.61 -18.22
N GLY A 74 -16.53 3.60 -18.87
CA GLY A 74 -16.90 5.02 -18.81
C GLY A 74 -16.59 5.72 -17.48
N ARG A 75 -16.05 5.00 -16.48
CA ARG A 75 -15.72 5.54 -15.15
C ARG A 75 -14.77 4.62 -14.38
N ILE A 76 -14.13 5.18 -13.35
CA ILE A 76 -13.52 4.45 -12.24
C ILE A 76 -14.14 4.96 -10.96
N ASP A 77 -14.70 4.07 -10.14
CA ASP A 77 -15.29 4.37 -8.84
C ASP A 77 -14.29 4.15 -7.69
N VAL A 78 -13.42 3.15 -7.85
CA VAL A 78 -12.41 2.80 -6.86
C VAL A 78 -11.07 2.58 -7.53
N VAL A 79 -9.99 3.16 -6.99
CA VAL A 79 -8.62 2.84 -7.38
C VAL A 79 -7.89 2.19 -6.21
N ILE A 80 -7.25 1.05 -6.45
CA ILE A 80 -6.43 0.34 -5.47
C ILE A 80 -4.97 0.42 -5.92
N ASN A 81 -4.20 1.25 -5.22
CA ASN A 81 -2.76 1.35 -5.33
C ASN A 81 -2.11 0.21 -4.52
N ASN A 82 -1.85 -0.90 -5.19
CA ASN A 82 -1.32 -2.16 -4.64
C ASN A 82 0.08 -2.53 -5.16
N ALA A 83 0.50 -2.04 -6.31
CA ALA A 83 1.80 -2.40 -6.90
C ALA A 83 2.94 -1.98 -5.95
N ALA A 84 3.76 -2.96 -5.53
CA ALA A 84 4.88 -2.75 -4.64
C ALA A 84 5.86 -3.92 -4.71
N TYR A 85 7.09 -3.67 -4.28
CA TYR A 85 8.08 -4.71 -3.99
C TYR A 85 8.92 -4.31 -2.76
N VAL A 86 9.79 -5.23 -2.33
CA VAL A 86 10.65 -5.09 -1.14
C VAL A 86 12.11 -5.14 -1.56
N ALA A 87 12.87 -4.09 -1.28
CA ALA A 87 14.32 -4.11 -1.20
C ALA A 87 14.75 -4.20 0.27
N THR A 88 15.67 -5.11 0.57
CA THR A 88 16.22 -5.34 1.92
C THR A 88 17.75 -5.47 1.86
N GLY A 89 18.43 -4.94 2.86
CA GLY A 89 19.88 -4.91 2.99
C GLY A 89 20.32 -3.94 4.08
N ALA A 90 21.58 -4.02 4.51
CA ALA A 90 22.11 -3.01 5.43
C ALA A 90 22.23 -1.66 4.71
N TRP A 91 22.16 -0.57 5.46
CA TRP A 91 22.29 0.78 4.89
C TRP A 91 23.58 0.98 4.10
N GLU A 92 24.69 0.39 4.58
CA GLU A 92 26.00 0.46 3.91
C GLU A 92 26.09 -0.40 2.64
N ASP A 93 25.19 -1.37 2.44
CA ASP A 93 25.21 -2.28 1.29
C ASP A 93 24.16 -1.94 0.22
N ILE A 94 23.12 -1.16 0.58
CA ILE A 94 22.11 -0.73 -0.38
C ILE A 94 22.67 0.37 -1.26
N GLU A 95 22.76 0.09 -2.55
CA GLU A 95 23.15 1.11 -3.54
C GLU A 95 22.04 2.15 -3.70
N TYR A 96 22.44 3.38 -3.99
CA TYR A 96 21.51 4.50 -4.16
C TYR A 96 20.42 4.23 -5.20
N ASP A 97 20.77 3.57 -6.31
CA ASP A 97 19.81 3.21 -7.36
C ASP A 97 18.75 2.20 -6.90
N GLN A 98 19.10 1.30 -5.96
CA GLN A 98 18.13 0.37 -5.37
C GLN A 98 17.16 1.09 -4.43
N LEU A 99 17.67 2.05 -3.66
CA LEU A 99 16.83 2.93 -2.84
C LEU A 99 15.89 3.76 -3.72
N LEU A 100 16.41 4.34 -4.82
CA LEU A 100 15.59 5.09 -5.77
C LEU A 100 14.52 4.21 -6.41
N ALA A 101 14.87 3.01 -6.89
CA ALA A 101 13.92 2.09 -7.50
C ALA A 101 12.81 1.66 -6.52
N GLN A 102 13.14 1.49 -5.25
CA GLN A 102 12.18 1.17 -4.18
C GLN A 102 11.15 2.31 -4.03
N PHE A 103 11.61 3.56 -4.01
CA PHE A 103 10.74 4.74 -3.95
C PHE A 103 9.97 4.96 -5.26
N ASP A 104 10.57 4.70 -6.41
CA ASP A 104 9.92 4.91 -7.70
C ASP A 104 8.71 3.98 -7.88
N THR A 105 8.80 2.73 -7.43
CA THR A 105 7.63 1.85 -7.44
C THR A 105 6.64 2.18 -6.32
N ASN A 106 7.10 2.20 -5.06
CA ASN A 106 6.20 2.21 -3.91
C ASN A 106 5.66 3.61 -3.55
N VAL A 107 6.25 4.69 -4.07
CA VAL A 107 5.89 6.07 -3.76
C VAL A 107 5.54 6.83 -5.03
N PHE A 108 6.51 7.02 -5.94
CA PHE A 108 6.29 7.88 -7.12
C PHE A 108 5.32 7.24 -8.11
N GLY A 109 5.35 5.91 -8.27
CA GLY A 109 4.38 5.18 -9.09
C GLY A 109 2.97 5.30 -8.56
N VAL A 110 2.80 5.15 -7.25
CA VAL A 110 1.52 5.36 -6.55
C VAL A 110 1.03 6.80 -6.73
N PHE A 111 1.92 7.78 -6.59
CA PHE A 111 1.61 9.19 -6.83
C PHE A 111 1.16 9.44 -8.28
N LYS A 112 1.90 8.94 -9.27
CA LYS A 112 1.59 9.12 -10.71
C LYS A 112 0.21 8.55 -11.07
N VAL A 113 -0.09 7.33 -10.61
CA VAL A 113 -1.39 6.67 -10.83
C VAL A 113 -2.52 7.44 -10.14
N THR A 114 -2.31 7.79 -8.87
CA THR A 114 -3.31 8.53 -8.08
C THR A 114 -3.61 9.88 -8.71
N ARG A 115 -2.58 10.64 -9.09
CA ARG A 115 -2.72 11.94 -9.76
C ARG A 115 -3.51 11.84 -11.07
N ALA A 116 -3.26 10.81 -11.87
CA ALA A 116 -3.95 10.59 -13.13
C ALA A 116 -5.45 10.26 -12.92
N VAL A 117 -5.78 9.44 -11.91
CA VAL A 117 -7.18 9.09 -11.57
C VAL A 117 -7.90 10.22 -10.85
N LEU A 118 -7.20 11.03 -10.05
CA LEU A 118 -7.80 12.04 -9.17
C LEU A 118 -8.60 13.10 -9.93
N THR A 119 -8.16 13.49 -11.14
CA THR A 119 -8.90 14.44 -11.98
C THR A 119 -10.29 13.92 -12.33
N HIS A 120 -10.41 12.62 -12.61
CA HIS A 120 -11.67 11.94 -12.90
C HIS A 120 -12.57 11.88 -11.65
N LEU A 121 -12.03 11.45 -10.51
CA LEU A 121 -12.80 11.36 -9.26
C LEU A 121 -13.28 12.74 -8.79
N ARG A 122 -12.44 13.76 -8.90
CA ARG A 122 -12.78 15.16 -8.56
C ARG A 122 -13.89 15.70 -9.45
N GLY A 123 -13.84 15.45 -10.76
CA GLY A 123 -14.90 15.87 -11.69
C GLY A 123 -16.26 15.25 -11.33
N ARG A 124 -16.25 14.03 -10.79
CA ARG A 124 -17.44 13.30 -10.33
C ARG A 124 -17.84 13.58 -8.89
N ARG A 125 -17.00 14.31 -8.13
CA ARG A 125 -17.15 14.54 -6.69
C ARG A 125 -17.44 13.26 -5.88
N SER A 126 -16.88 12.14 -6.35
CA SER A 126 -17.14 10.82 -5.79
C SER A 126 -16.02 9.85 -6.21
N GLY A 127 -15.71 8.93 -5.30
CA GLY A 127 -14.77 7.85 -5.53
C GLY A 127 -14.09 7.41 -4.24
N THR A 128 -13.42 6.27 -4.29
CA THR A 128 -12.59 5.78 -3.19
C THR A 128 -11.18 5.48 -3.69
N MET A 129 -10.17 6.01 -3.01
CA MET A 129 -8.77 5.70 -3.24
C MET A 129 -8.29 4.79 -2.11
N VAL A 130 -7.85 3.59 -2.45
CA VAL A 130 -7.32 2.61 -1.51
C VAL A 130 -5.82 2.48 -1.72
N PHE A 131 -5.05 2.57 -0.65
CA PHE A 131 -3.60 2.46 -0.67
C PHE A 131 -3.17 1.27 0.16
N ILE A 132 -2.44 0.33 -0.44
CA ILE A 132 -1.85 -0.79 0.30
C ILE A 132 -0.49 -0.33 0.84
N SER A 133 -0.50 0.10 2.11
CA SER A 133 0.71 0.41 2.88
C SER A 133 1.31 -0.88 3.46
N SER A 134 1.75 -0.85 4.71
CA SER A 134 2.32 -1.96 5.45
C SER A 134 2.43 -1.58 6.92
N LEU A 135 2.54 -2.58 7.81
CA LEU A 135 3.13 -2.38 9.14
C LEU A 135 4.45 -1.59 9.09
N SER A 136 5.25 -1.73 8.02
CA SER A 136 6.49 -0.97 7.85
C SER A 136 6.29 0.53 7.58
N GLY A 137 5.06 1.03 7.48
CA GLY A 137 4.76 2.47 7.53
C GLY A 137 4.71 3.04 8.94
N TRP A 138 4.70 2.17 9.96
CA TRP A 138 4.75 2.54 11.38
C TRP A 138 6.10 2.22 12.03
N ILE A 139 6.80 1.19 11.55
CA ILE A 139 7.99 0.65 12.20
C ILE A 139 9.06 0.31 11.17
N GLY A 140 10.27 0.84 11.39
CA GLY A 140 11.46 0.44 10.64
C GLY A 140 12.17 -0.73 11.33
N HIS A 141 12.00 -1.95 10.80
CA HIS A 141 12.78 -3.10 11.27
C HIS A 141 14.22 -3.05 10.71
N PRO A 142 15.18 -3.78 11.30
CA PRO A 142 16.51 -3.93 10.74
C PRO A 142 16.48 -4.43 9.29
N PHE A 143 17.40 -3.92 8.48
CA PHE A 143 17.62 -4.27 7.06
C PHE A 143 16.47 -3.95 6.08
N VAL A 144 15.31 -3.48 6.54
CA VAL A 144 14.19 -3.10 5.64
C VAL A 144 14.12 -1.59 5.37
N GLY A 145 15.22 -0.87 5.56
CA GLY A 145 15.30 0.59 5.44
C GLY A 145 14.67 1.17 4.17
N PRO A 146 15.00 0.68 2.97
CA PRO A 146 14.39 1.15 1.73
C PRO A 146 12.87 0.94 1.72
N TYR A 147 12.40 -0.27 2.06
CA TYR A 147 10.98 -0.61 2.06
C TYR A 147 10.20 0.20 3.09
N ALA A 148 10.65 0.20 4.34
CA ALA A 148 10.04 0.96 5.42
C ALA A 148 10.01 2.46 5.07
N GLY A 149 11.15 3.04 4.67
CA GLY A 149 11.23 4.44 4.25
C GLY A 149 10.21 4.77 3.15
N SER A 150 10.03 3.90 2.15
CA SER A 150 9.03 4.09 1.11
C SER A 150 7.58 4.04 1.65
N LYS A 151 7.29 3.19 2.63
CA LYS A 151 5.95 3.09 3.24
C LYS A 151 5.64 4.26 4.16
N PHE A 152 6.59 4.69 4.99
CA PHE A 152 6.46 5.94 5.77
C PHE A 152 6.20 7.14 4.86
N ALA A 153 6.98 7.29 3.78
CA ALA A 153 6.81 8.37 2.82
C ALA A 153 5.43 8.32 2.15
N LEU A 154 4.99 7.13 1.73
CA LEU A 154 3.66 6.93 1.15
C LEU A 154 2.56 7.35 2.12
N GLU A 155 2.61 6.93 3.39
CA GLU A 155 1.58 7.25 4.38
C GLU A 155 1.48 8.75 4.64
N GLY A 156 2.61 9.46 4.78
CA GLY A 156 2.61 10.91 4.95
C GLY A 156 1.98 11.64 3.77
N LEU A 157 2.29 11.23 2.53
CA LEU A 157 1.70 11.79 1.32
C LEU A 157 0.19 11.54 1.24
N VAL A 158 -0.23 10.30 1.54
CA VAL A 158 -1.64 9.90 1.47
C VAL A 158 -2.47 10.54 2.58
N GLU A 159 -1.90 10.78 3.76
CA GLU A 159 -2.56 11.52 4.83
C GLU A 159 -2.86 12.97 4.45
N SER A 160 -1.91 13.67 3.82
CA SER A 160 -2.16 15.01 3.28
C SER A 160 -3.26 14.96 2.21
N LEU A 161 -3.13 14.06 1.23
CA LEU A 161 -4.09 13.89 0.14
C LEU A 161 -5.52 13.62 0.64
N GLY A 162 -5.66 12.78 1.68
CA GLY A 162 -6.95 12.47 2.28
C GLY A 162 -7.66 13.73 2.80
N ARG A 163 -6.92 14.58 3.52
CA ARG A 163 -7.42 15.86 4.05
C ARG A 163 -7.75 16.86 2.94
N GLU A 164 -6.97 16.87 1.86
CA GLU A 164 -7.21 17.74 0.70
C GLU A 164 -8.50 17.36 -0.07
N THR A 165 -8.83 16.06 -0.11
CA THR A 165 -9.86 15.52 -1.00
C THR A 165 -11.19 15.20 -0.32
N GLU A 166 -11.23 15.20 1.01
CA GLU A 166 -12.44 14.89 1.80
C GLU A 166 -13.63 15.78 1.43
N ALA A 167 -13.43 17.10 1.40
CA ALA A 167 -14.48 18.07 1.04
C ALA A 167 -14.96 17.96 -0.43
N LEU A 168 -14.25 17.17 -1.25
CA LEU A 168 -14.59 16.89 -2.64
C LEU A 168 -15.46 15.64 -2.79
N GLY A 169 -15.80 14.96 -1.68
CA GLY A 169 -16.59 13.72 -1.70
C GLY A 169 -15.78 12.48 -2.09
N ILE A 170 -14.45 12.58 -2.10
CA ILE A 170 -13.54 11.48 -2.41
C ILE A 170 -13.07 10.88 -1.09
N LYS A 171 -13.22 9.57 -0.96
CA LYS A 171 -12.80 8.82 0.22
C LYS A 171 -11.39 8.30 0.03
N THR A 172 -10.62 8.30 1.11
CA THR A 172 -9.28 7.71 1.12
C THR A 172 -9.21 6.65 2.22
N LEU A 173 -8.66 5.49 1.88
CA LEU A 173 -8.48 4.35 2.77
C LEU A 173 -7.05 3.83 2.66
N LEU A 174 -6.32 3.87 3.78
CA LEU A 174 -4.96 3.37 3.91
C LEU A 174 -4.99 2.02 4.64
N ILE A 175 -4.68 0.94 3.92
CA ILE A 175 -4.66 -0.41 4.46
C ILE A 175 -3.23 -0.74 4.90
N GLU A 176 -3.06 -1.17 6.15
CA GLU A 176 -1.75 -1.44 6.76
C GLU A 176 -1.64 -2.93 7.10
N PRO A 177 -1.28 -3.78 6.13
CA PRO A 177 -1.13 -5.20 6.39
C PRO A 177 0.16 -5.51 7.16
N GLY A 178 0.07 -6.44 8.10
CA GLY A 178 1.22 -7.19 8.63
C GLY A 178 1.71 -8.25 7.63
N ARG A 179 2.20 -9.38 8.14
CA ARG A 179 2.72 -10.49 7.33
C ARG A 179 1.58 -11.37 6.82
N PHE A 180 1.29 -11.31 5.53
CA PHE A 180 0.29 -12.16 4.85
C PHE A 180 0.93 -13.13 3.86
N ARG A 181 0.32 -14.32 3.70
CA ARG A 181 0.73 -15.35 2.73
C ARG A 181 0.46 -14.92 1.31
N THR A 182 1.25 -13.99 0.83
CA THR A 182 1.27 -13.49 -0.55
C THR A 182 2.61 -13.85 -1.19
N MET A 183 2.79 -13.47 -2.46
CA MET A 183 4.08 -13.63 -3.15
C MET A 183 5.03 -12.44 -2.90
N LEU A 184 4.77 -11.58 -1.90
CA LEU A 184 5.61 -10.41 -1.63
C LEU A 184 7.06 -10.79 -1.25
N LEU A 185 7.23 -11.89 -0.50
CA LEU A 185 8.55 -12.40 -0.12
C LEU A 185 9.16 -13.36 -1.15
N SER A 186 8.45 -13.62 -2.26
CA SER A 186 9.00 -14.46 -3.32
C SER A 186 10.18 -13.77 -4.01
N PRO A 187 11.11 -14.53 -4.63
CA PRO A 187 12.30 -13.96 -5.28
C PRO A 187 12.00 -12.93 -6.38
N GLN A 188 10.78 -12.90 -6.92
CA GLN A 188 10.38 -11.92 -7.94
C GLN A 188 10.02 -10.54 -7.35
N ASN A 189 9.64 -10.49 -6.07
CA ASN A 189 9.18 -9.27 -5.39
C ASN A 189 10.08 -8.88 -4.20
N LEU A 190 11.05 -9.72 -3.84
CA LEU A 190 12.04 -9.46 -2.80
C LEU A 190 13.44 -9.35 -3.43
N GLN A 191 14.03 -8.16 -3.35
CA GLN A 191 15.40 -7.87 -3.73
C GLN A 191 16.25 -7.76 -2.47
N ALA A 192 16.91 -8.86 -2.10
CA ALA A 192 17.78 -8.92 -0.95
C ALA A 192 19.25 -8.65 -1.32
N VAL A 193 19.91 -7.79 -0.55
CA VAL A 193 21.34 -7.50 -0.65
C VAL A 193 22.03 -8.03 0.62
N PRO A 194 22.69 -9.20 0.54
CA PRO A 194 23.48 -9.72 1.65
C PRO A 194 24.67 -8.82 1.95
N SER A 195 24.91 -8.54 3.23
CA SER A 195 26.04 -7.72 3.64
C SER A 195 27.37 -8.44 3.45
N LYS A 196 28.36 -7.71 2.93
CA LYS A 196 29.76 -8.16 2.88
C LYS A 196 30.58 -7.61 4.06
N ASN A 197 30.05 -6.64 4.79
CA ASN A 197 30.68 -6.11 5.99
C ASN A 197 30.65 -7.18 7.10
N PRO A 198 31.81 -7.61 7.65
CA PRO A 198 31.86 -8.62 8.72
C PRO A 198 30.99 -8.27 9.94
N ASP A 199 30.78 -6.98 10.23
CA ASP A 199 29.99 -6.52 11.38
C ASP A 199 28.48 -6.77 11.20
N TYR A 200 28.01 -6.88 9.95
CA TYR A 200 26.60 -7.12 9.62
C TYR A 200 26.33 -8.47 8.96
N ALA A 201 27.35 -9.17 8.46
CA ALA A 201 27.20 -10.36 7.62
C ALA A 201 26.34 -11.46 8.26
N GLU A 202 26.54 -11.74 9.56
CA GLU A 202 25.75 -12.76 10.27
C GLU A 202 24.28 -12.35 10.41
N ALA A 203 24.02 -11.13 10.89
CA ALA A 203 22.67 -10.61 11.09
C ALA A 203 21.92 -10.43 9.75
N SER A 204 22.61 -9.96 8.71
CA SER A 204 22.08 -9.83 7.35
C SER A 204 21.69 -11.19 6.79
N ARG A 205 22.55 -12.21 6.89
CA ARG A 205 22.22 -13.58 6.46
C ARG A 205 21.04 -14.14 7.25
N ALA A 206 21.03 -13.99 8.57
CA ALA A 206 19.92 -14.45 9.40
C ALA A 206 18.59 -13.79 9.03
N HIS A 207 18.60 -12.48 8.71
CA HIS A 207 17.44 -11.75 8.23
C HIS A 207 16.93 -12.29 6.89
N ILE A 208 17.82 -12.44 5.89
CA ILE A 208 17.47 -12.93 4.55
C ILE A 208 16.96 -14.37 4.62
N ASP A 209 17.63 -15.24 5.36
CA ASP A 209 17.19 -16.62 5.59
C ASP A 209 15.83 -16.66 6.32
N GLY A 210 15.59 -15.73 7.24
CA GLY A 210 14.31 -15.56 7.92
C GLY A 210 13.19 -15.22 6.94
N LEU A 211 13.38 -14.21 6.08
CA LEU A 211 12.41 -13.84 5.05
C LEU A 211 12.13 -14.99 4.08
N ALA A 212 13.17 -15.72 3.65
CA ALA A 212 13.02 -16.87 2.77
C ALA A 212 12.25 -18.02 3.43
N LYS A 213 12.48 -18.28 4.73
CA LYS A 213 11.71 -19.27 5.51
C LYS A 213 10.27 -18.84 5.74
N GLU A 214 10.04 -17.53 5.88
CA GLU A 214 8.70 -16.96 6.07
C GLU A 214 7.85 -16.95 4.79
N ASP A 215 8.46 -17.04 3.61
CA ASP A 215 7.72 -17.08 2.35
C ASP A 215 6.70 -18.23 2.35
N ARG A 216 5.42 -17.88 2.13
CA ARG A 216 4.25 -18.76 2.21
C ARG A 216 3.93 -19.33 3.59
N SER A 217 4.69 -19.02 4.63
CA SER A 217 4.40 -19.42 6.02
C SER A 217 3.93 -18.27 6.91
N GLN A 218 3.75 -17.07 6.35
CA GLN A 218 3.28 -15.89 7.08
C GLN A 218 1.94 -16.16 7.80
N PRO A 219 1.63 -15.50 8.93
CA PRO A 219 0.43 -15.80 9.70
C PRO A 219 -0.88 -15.34 9.03
N GLY A 220 -0.83 -14.24 8.27
CA GLY A 220 -2.02 -13.61 7.70
C GLY A 220 -2.62 -14.38 6.52
N ASP A 221 -3.95 -14.51 6.53
CA ASP A 221 -4.74 -15.09 5.45
C ASP A 221 -5.15 -13.99 4.46
N PRO A 222 -4.62 -13.99 3.23
CA PRO A 222 -4.87 -12.91 2.28
C PRO A 222 -6.31 -12.89 1.77
N GLN A 223 -7.03 -14.02 1.75
CA GLN A 223 -8.43 -14.05 1.33
C GLN A 223 -9.33 -13.31 2.31
N LYS A 224 -9.06 -13.45 3.61
CA LYS A 224 -9.75 -12.68 4.65
C LYS A 224 -9.45 -11.19 4.53
N ALA A 225 -8.18 -10.83 4.27
CA ALA A 225 -7.79 -9.43 4.10
C ALA A 225 -8.52 -8.77 2.92
N VAL A 226 -8.51 -9.37 1.72
CA VAL A 226 -9.18 -8.79 0.55
C VAL A 226 -10.70 -8.72 0.72
N LYS A 227 -11.30 -9.70 1.41
CA LYS A 227 -12.73 -9.61 1.77
C LYS A 227 -13.00 -8.39 2.65
N ILE A 228 -12.19 -8.15 3.68
CA ILE A 228 -12.33 -6.98 4.55
C ILE A 228 -12.17 -5.69 3.75
N ILE A 229 -11.16 -5.59 2.87
CA ILE A 229 -10.95 -4.39 2.04
C ILE A 229 -12.18 -4.08 1.19
N VAL A 230 -12.75 -5.09 0.53
CA VAL A 230 -13.98 -4.90 -0.27
C VAL A 230 -15.16 -4.52 0.62
N ASP A 231 -15.34 -5.18 1.77
CA ASP A 231 -16.37 -4.86 2.76
C ASP A 231 -16.26 -3.39 3.23
N LEU A 232 -15.05 -2.89 3.52
CA LEU A 232 -14.79 -1.50 3.94
C LEU A 232 -15.21 -0.48 2.87
N VAL A 233 -14.78 -0.68 1.62
CA VAL A 233 -15.12 0.25 0.53
C VAL A 233 -16.61 0.24 0.23
N ARG A 234 -17.24 -0.94 0.24
CA ARG A 234 -18.67 -1.13 0.01
C ARG A 234 -19.55 -0.74 1.21
N LYS A 235 -18.94 -0.54 2.39
CA LYS A 235 -19.63 -0.37 3.68
C LYS A 235 -20.63 -1.50 3.96
N GLU A 236 -20.21 -2.73 3.68
CA GLU A 236 -20.99 -3.94 3.92
C GLU A 236 -20.23 -4.91 4.83
N GLY A 237 -20.86 -6.02 5.23
CA GLY A 237 -20.18 -7.05 6.02
C GLY A 237 -19.60 -6.50 7.32
N CYS A 238 -18.28 -6.58 7.52
CA CYS A 238 -17.65 -6.08 8.74
C CYS A 238 -17.72 -4.55 8.93
N ALA A 239 -18.04 -3.82 7.85
CA ALA A 239 -18.11 -2.36 7.82
C ALA A 239 -19.56 -1.81 7.81
N GLU A 240 -20.56 -2.68 7.84
CA GLU A 240 -21.96 -2.27 7.84
C GLU A 240 -22.30 -1.41 9.07
N GLY A 241 -22.95 -0.27 8.83
CA GLY A 241 -23.34 0.68 9.89
C GLY A 241 -22.18 1.40 10.60
N LYS A 242 -20.94 1.27 10.10
CA LYS A 242 -19.75 1.87 10.73
C LYS A 242 -19.16 2.99 9.87
N GLU A 243 -18.56 3.95 10.56
CA GLU A 243 -17.61 4.86 9.94
C GLU A 243 -16.32 4.09 9.64
N VAL A 244 -15.85 4.19 8.40
CA VAL A 244 -14.62 3.53 7.97
C VAL A 244 -13.47 4.49 8.27
N PRO A 245 -12.49 4.11 9.10
CA PRO A 245 -11.38 4.99 9.44
C PRO A 245 -10.44 5.20 8.25
N PHE A 246 -9.66 6.28 8.29
CA PHE A 246 -8.64 6.57 7.28
C PHE A 246 -7.55 5.47 7.22
N ARG A 247 -7.06 5.00 8.38
CA ARG A 247 -6.09 3.89 8.50
C ARG A 247 -6.77 2.62 8.97
N PHE A 248 -6.46 1.48 8.35
CA PHE A 248 -7.01 0.19 8.73
C PHE A 248 -5.90 -0.88 8.82
N PRO A 249 -5.39 -1.18 10.02
CA PRO A 249 -4.42 -2.24 10.22
C PRO A 249 -5.03 -3.63 10.10
N LEU A 250 -4.31 -4.56 9.48
CA LEU A 250 -4.72 -5.94 9.28
C LEU A 250 -3.64 -6.90 9.76
N GLY A 251 -4.01 -7.83 10.64
CA GLY A 251 -3.10 -8.85 11.19
C GLY A 251 -2.82 -8.66 12.68
N THR A 252 -2.60 -9.76 13.39
CA THR A 252 -2.34 -9.75 14.84
C THR A 252 -0.95 -9.20 15.16
N ASP A 253 0.02 -9.42 14.28
CA ASP A 253 1.35 -8.80 14.31
C ASP A 253 1.23 -7.29 14.13
N CYS A 254 0.49 -6.85 13.12
CA CYS A 254 0.23 -5.43 12.86
C CYS A 254 -0.41 -4.75 14.08
N TYR A 255 -1.47 -5.34 14.64
CA TYR A 255 -2.12 -4.84 15.86
C TYR A 255 -1.14 -4.68 17.04
N LYS A 256 -0.36 -5.73 17.33
CA LYS A 256 0.57 -5.73 18.47
C LYS A 256 1.66 -4.68 18.31
N GLU A 257 2.30 -4.66 17.15
CA GLU A 257 3.46 -3.80 16.91
C GLU A 257 3.05 -2.32 16.81
N ILE A 258 1.96 -1.98 16.09
CA ILE A 258 1.44 -0.61 16.04
C ILE A 258 1.00 -0.14 17.43
N LYS A 259 0.29 -0.98 18.19
CA LYS A 259 -0.12 -0.63 19.55
C LYS A 259 1.11 -0.31 20.42
N GLY A 260 2.12 -1.15 20.39
CA GLY A 260 3.37 -0.92 21.13
C GLY A 260 4.07 0.37 20.70
N LYS A 261 4.10 0.68 19.39
CA LYS A 261 4.68 1.93 18.89
C LYS A 261 3.93 3.17 19.37
N CYS A 262 2.60 3.10 19.40
CA CYS A 262 1.76 4.17 19.93
C CYS A 262 1.98 4.38 21.43
N GLU A 263 2.03 3.31 22.22
CA GLU A 263 2.29 3.37 23.66
C GLU A 263 3.68 3.96 23.96
N GLU A 264 4.71 3.55 23.22
CA GLU A 264 6.06 4.13 23.29
C GLU A 264 6.04 5.64 23.00
N THR A 265 5.36 6.03 21.91
CA THR A 265 5.28 7.43 21.48
C THR A 265 4.57 8.29 22.53
N LEU A 266 3.45 7.80 23.08
CA LEU A 266 2.73 8.48 24.15
C LEU A 266 3.57 8.60 25.42
N GLY A 267 4.34 7.56 25.77
CA GLY A 267 5.27 7.60 26.89
C GLY A 267 6.31 8.70 26.75
N ILE A 268 6.94 8.82 25.55
CA ILE A 268 7.89 9.91 25.27
C ILE A 268 7.24 11.28 25.44
N LEU A 269 6.05 11.50 24.86
CA LEU A 269 5.33 12.77 24.97
C LEU A 269 5.01 13.13 26.42
N GLN A 270 4.64 12.14 27.24
CA GLN A 270 4.33 12.33 28.64
C GLN A 270 5.59 12.67 29.45
N ASP A 271 6.62 11.83 29.37
CA ASP A 271 7.87 11.96 30.15
C ASP A 271 8.62 13.25 29.82
N TRP A 272 8.62 13.65 28.55
CA TRP A 272 9.34 14.82 28.06
C TRP A 272 8.45 16.06 27.88
N SER A 273 7.17 16.02 28.29
CA SER A 273 6.21 17.12 28.10
C SER A 273 6.75 18.48 28.56
N HIS A 274 7.42 18.54 29.71
CA HIS A 274 8.01 19.76 30.26
C HIS A 274 9.13 20.35 29.40
N ILE A 275 9.83 19.54 28.61
CA ILE A 275 10.85 20.01 27.65
C ILE A 275 10.21 20.31 26.30
N ILE A 276 9.36 19.42 25.80
CA ILE A 276 8.69 19.58 24.50
C ILE A 276 7.90 20.90 24.47
N ASN A 277 7.17 21.21 25.55
CA ASN A 277 6.32 22.39 25.65
C ASN A 277 7.06 23.65 26.14
N SER A 278 8.35 23.61 26.50
CA SER A 278 9.06 24.78 27.05
C SER A 278 9.65 25.70 25.97
N THR A 279 9.42 25.39 24.70
CA THR A 279 9.99 26.15 23.56
C THR A 279 9.03 27.19 22.99
N ASP A 280 7.81 27.27 23.52
CA ASP A 280 6.86 28.32 23.17
C ASP A 280 7.37 29.70 23.65
N HIS A 281 6.99 30.76 22.95
CA HIS A 281 7.30 32.12 23.40
C HIS A 281 6.60 32.39 24.75
N GLU A 282 7.31 33.02 25.70
CA GLU A 282 6.76 33.37 27.03
C GLU A 282 5.45 34.18 26.95
N ASN A 283 5.26 34.93 25.86
CA ASN A 283 4.10 35.77 25.60
C ASN A 283 2.88 34.99 25.06
N GLN A 284 3.01 33.68 24.82
CA GLN A 284 1.94 32.78 24.37
C GLN A 284 1.54 31.74 25.42
N ALA A 285 2.13 31.77 26.63
CA ALA A 285 1.68 30.96 27.74
C ALA A 285 0.28 31.45 28.20
N ALA A 286 -0.76 30.75 27.75
CA ALA A 286 -2.13 30.89 28.24
C ALA A 286 -2.32 30.07 29.53
#